data_AF-A0A7X7TT38-F1
#
_entry.id   AF-A0A7X7TT38-F1
#
_cell.length_a   1.000
_cell.length_b   1.000
_cell.length_c   1.000
_cell.angle_alpha   90.00
_cell.angle_beta   90.00
_cell.angle_gamma   90.00
#
_symmetry.space_group_name_H-M   'P 1'
#
loop_
_entity.id
_entity.type
_entity.pdbx_description
1 polymer ?
#
loop_
_entity_poly.entity_id
_entity_poly.type
_entity_poly.pdbx_seq_one_letter_code
_entity_poly.pdbx_strand_id
1 'polypeptide(L)'
;MSAVLLISSVLIGLLVGRITHFQLPGNFVEIVLYALIFVVGIDLSKEKIEKRFVKDIALIIVSTVGGTLLFAYILSLFIPLNTLETLMAASGFGWYSLSAVIISSSYSAYVGSISFFANVLRELFAIIITPFAVKKSKYGTISVAGATSMDTLLGVITMYSDRETALISFGHGFIISILVPIIVNAFLGILK
;
A
#
# COMPACT_ATOMS: atom_id res chain seq x y z
N MET A 1 21.57 10.70 1.12
CA MET A 1 21.75 11.05 -0.32
C MET A 1 20.44 10.95 -1.10
N SER A 2 19.65 9.89 -0.91
CA SER A 2 18.40 9.62 -1.67
C SER A 2 17.26 10.63 -1.45
N ALA A 3 17.00 11.03 -0.19
CA ALA A 3 15.90 11.95 0.11
C ALA A 3 16.08 13.36 -0.47
N VAL A 4 17.33 13.88 -0.44
CA VAL A 4 17.66 15.19 -1.03
C VAL A 4 17.42 15.17 -2.54
N LEU A 5 17.85 14.10 -3.22
CA LEU A 5 17.60 13.93 -4.66
C LEU A 5 16.10 13.92 -4.97
N LEU A 6 15.31 13.19 -4.17
CA LEU A 6 13.86 13.09 -4.34
C LEU A 6 13.14 14.44 -4.13
N ILE A 7 13.49 15.17 -3.06
CA ILE A 7 12.94 16.52 -2.82
C ILE A 7 13.37 17.47 -3.95
N SER A 8 14.65 17.43 -4.34
CA SER A 8 15.18 18.31 -5.38
C SER A 8 14.55 18.05 -6.74
N SER A 9 14.28 16.80 -7.12
CA SER A 9 13.66 16.47 -8.40
C SER A 9 12.24 17.02 -8.50
N VAL A 10 11.47 16.97 -7.41
CA VAL A 10 10.13 17.58 -7.33
C VAL A 10 10.21 19.09 -7.45
N LEU A 11 11.11 19.74 -6.69
CA LEU A 11 11.27 21.20 -6.73
C LEU A 11 11.71 21.69 -8.11
N ILE A 12 12.67 21.01 -8.74
CA ILE A 12 13.13 21.33 -10.10
C ILE A 12 12.00 21.13 -11.11
N GLY A 13 11.25 20.02 -11.03
CA GLY A 13 10.11 19.77 -11.91
C GLY A 13 9.04 20.87 -11.81
N LEU A 14 8.72 21.31 -10.59
CA LEU A 14 7.79 22.42 -10.36
C LEU A 14 8.30 23.74 -10.95
N LEU A 15 9.58 24.07 -10.74
CA LEU A 15 10.19 25.29 -11.28
C LEU A 15 10.19 25.28 -12.81
N VAL A 16 10.61 24.18 -13.43
CA VAL A 16 10.62 24.02 -14.89
C VAL A 16 9.21 24.16 -15.45
N GLY A 17 8.22 23.44 -14.90
CA GLY A 17 6.84 23.54 -15.36
C GLY A 17 6.27 24.95 -15.22
N ARG A 18 6.64 25.67 -14.15
CA ARG A 18 6.20 27.06 -13.94
C ARG A 18 6.85 28.07 -14.89
N ILE A 19 8.11 27.86 -15.29
CA ILE A 19 8.85 28.75 -16.20
C ILE A 19 8.45 28.49 -17.66
N THR A 20 8.33 27.22 -18.06
CA THR A 20 8.08 26.86 -19.46
C THR A 20 6.60 26.87 -19.82
N HIS A 21 5.70 26.87 -18.82
CA HIS A 21 4.27 26.63 -18.99
C HIS A 21 3.94 25.35 -19.79
N PHE A 22 4.89 24.41 -19.83
CA PHE A 22 4.78 23.20 -20.60
C PHE A 22 3.79 22.25 -19.93
N GLN A 23 2.76 21.86 -20.67
CA GLN A 23 1.82 20.84 -20.24
C GLN A 23 2.24 19.50 -20.82
N LEU A 24 2.37 18.50 -19.95
CA LEU A 24 2.61 17.14 -20.39
C LEU A 24 1.42 16.65 -21.23
N PRO A 25 1.66 15.84 -22.28
CA PRO A 25 0.59 15.14 -22.98
C PRO A 25 -0.23 14.31 -21.97
N GLY A 26 -1.55 14.22 -22.18
CA GLY A 26 -2.48 13.76 -21.14
C GLY A 26 -2.10 12.43 -20.46
N ASN A 27 -1.70 11.42 -21.23
CA ASN A 27 -1.32 10.09 -20.73
C ASN A 27 0.20 9.92 -20.51
N PHE A 28 1.00 10.99 -20.60
CA PHE A 28 2.46 10.87 -20.52
C PHE A 28 2.92 10.38 -19.14
N VAL A 29 2.29 10.86 -18.07
CA VAL A 29 2.59 10.40 -16.69
C VAL A 29 2.28 8.91 -16.54
N GLU A 30 1.16 8.43 -17.08
CA GLU A 30 0.81 7.00 -17.07
C GLU A 30 1.84 6.15 -17.83
N ILE A 31 2.25 6.58 -19.03
CA ILE A 31 3.27 5.89 -19.81
C ILE A 31 4.59 5.78 -19.02
N VAL A 32 5.00 6.86 -18.36
CA VAL A 32 6.21 6.86 -17.51
C VAL A 32 6.05 5.93 -16.31
N LEU A 33 4.87 5.88 -15.69
CA LEU A 33 4.58 4.93 -14.61
C LEU A 33 4.64 3.47 -15.10
N TYR A 34 4.08 3.17 -16.27
CA TYR A 34 4.18 1.84 -16.87
C TYR A 34 5.63 1.46 -17.17
N ALA A 35 6.42 2.40 -17.70
CA ALA A 35 7.85 2.20 -17.92
C ALA A 35 8.61 1.96 -16.60
N LEU A 36 8.28 2.69 -15.53
CA LEU A 36 8.87 2.50 -14.21
C LEU A 36 8.56 1.10 -13.66
N ILE A 37 7.30 0.67 -13.68
CA ILE A 37 6.88 -0.65 -13.22
C ILE A 37 7.58 -1.75 -14.03
N PHE A 38 7.72 -1.55 -15.35
CA PHE A 38 8.47 -2.46 -16.21
C PHE A 38 9.95 -2.59 -15.80
N VAL A 39 10.63 -1.46 -15.54
CA VAL A 39 12.02 -1.45 -15.09
C VAL A 39 12.17 -2.11 -13.71
N VAL A 40 11.24 -1.85 -12.78
CA VAL A 40 11.19 -2.55 -11.48
C VAL A 40 11.05 -4.05 -11.68
N GLY A 41 10.20 -4.49 -12.61
CA GLY A 41 10.06 -5.89 -12.99
C GLY A 41 11.37 -6.52 -13.50
N ILE A 42 12.13 -5.79 -14.33
CA ILE A 42 13.46 -6.23 -14.79
C ILE A 42 14.42 -6.34 -13.61
N ASP A 43 14.45 -5.38 -12.69
CA ASP A 43 15.38 -5.43 -11.56
C ASP A 43 15.09 -6.62 -10.63
N LEU A 44 13.81 -6.91 -10.39
CA LEU A 44 13.35 -8.04 -9.60
C LEU A 44 13.59 -9.39 -10.28
N SER A 45 13.69 -9.45 -11.61
CA SER A 45 13.91 -10.70 -12.36
C SER A 45 15.25 -11.39 -12.08
N LYS A 46 16.20 -10.67 -11.47
CA LYS A 46 17.53 -11.19 -11.12
C LYS A 46 17.48 -12.24 -10.01
N GLU A 47 16.43 -12.21 -9.20
CA GLU A 47 16.21 -13.20 -8.14
C GLU A 47 15.44 -14.41 -8.68
N LYS A 48 15.93 -15.61 -8.40
CA LYS A 48 15.24 -16.84 -8.82
C LYS A 48 13.95 -16.97 -8.02
N ILE A 49 12.79 -16.92 -8.70
CA ILE A 49 11.50 -17.16 -8.05
C ILE A 49 11.44 -18.63 -7.61
N GLU A 50 11.64 -18.85 -6.32
CA GLU A 50 11.48 -20.16 -5.72
C GLU A 50 10.00 -20.43 -5.42
N LYS A 51 9.58 -21.70 -5.53
CA LYS A 51 8.23 -22.13 -5.14
C LYS A 51 7.89 -21.76 -3.68
N ARG A 52 8.89 -21.62 -2.81
CA ARG A 52 8.70 -21.19 -1.41
C ARG A 52 8.12 -19.78 -1.32
N PHE A 53 8.49 -18.86 -2.23
CA PHE A 53 8.02 -17.48 -2.20
C PHE A 53 6.50 -17.39 -2.39
N VAL A 54 5.92 -18.24 -3.23
CA VAL A 54 4.47 -18.28 -3.42
C VAL A 54 3.76 -18.63 -2.12
N LYS A 55 4.30 -19.59 -1.35
CA LYS A 55 3.75 -19.98 -0.05
C LYS A 55 3.91 -18.85 0.97
N ASP A 56 5.08 -18.21 1.00
CA ASP A 56 5.36 -17.10 1.91
C ASP A 56 4.46 -15.90 1.63
N ILE A 57 4.35 -15.49 0.36
CA ILE A 57 3.45 -14.40 -0.08
C ILE A 57 2.00 -14.73 0.32
N ALA A 58 1.51 -15.95 0.05
CA ALA A 58 0.17 -16.36 0.41
C ALA A 58 -0.08 -16.30 1.94
N LEU A 59 0.87 -16.80 2.74
CA LEU A 59 0.77 -16.76 4.20
C LEU A 59 0.74 -15.31 4.72
N ILE A 60 1.58 -14.44 4.16
CA ILE A 60 1.62 -13.02 4.53
C ILE A 60 0.30 -12.35 4.16
N ILE A 61 -0.26 -12.60 2.97
CA ILE A 61 -1.56 -12.05 2.55
C ILE A 61 -2.66 -12.47 3.52
N VAL A 62 -2.74 -13.77 3.86
CA VAL A 62 -3.72 -14.28 4.82
C VAL A 62 -3.54 -13.61 6.18
N SER A 63 -2.30 -13.43 6.63
CA SER A 63 -1.99 -12.74 7.89
C SER A 63 -2.38 -11.26 7.85
N THR A 64 -2.12 -10.57 6.74
CA THR A 64 -2.45 -9.16 6.53
C THR A 64 -3.95 -8.93 6.53
N VAL A 65 -4.68 -9.67 5.68
CA VAL A 65 -6.13 -9.53 5.54
C VAL A 65 -6.82 -10.01 6.79
N GLY A 66 -6.51 -11.23 7.24
CA GLY A 66 -7.12 -11.84 8.42
C GLY A 66 -6.82 -11.03 9.69
N GLY A 67 -5.58 -10.63 9.91
CA GLY A 67 -5.20 -9.84 11.09
C GLY A 67 -5.85 -8.45 11.10
N THR A 68 -5.87 -7.75 9.96
CA THR A 68 -6.50 -6.43 9.85
C THR A 68 -8.01 -6.52 10.11
N LEU A 69 -8.71 -7.46 9.45
CA LEU A 69 -10.15 -7.61 9.59
C LEU A 69 -10.56 -8.14 10.97
N LEU A 70 -9.80 -9.07 11.54
CA LEU A 70 -10.04 -9.55 12.89
C LEU A 70 -9.90 -8.43 13.91
N PHE A 71 -8.83 -7.62 13.81
CA PHE A 71 -8.64 -6.49 14.71
C PHE A 71 -9.72 -5.43 14.52
N ALA A 72 -10.12 -5.12 13.28
CA ALA A 72 -11.21 -4.21 12.98
C ALA A 72 -12.56 -4.71 13.53
N TYR A 73 -12.83 -6.01 13.44
CA TYR A 73 -14.02 -6.62 14.04
C TYR A 73 -14.02 -6.43 15.57
N ILE A 74 -12.91 -6.75 16.24
CA ILE A 74 -12.77 -6.56 17.68
C ILE A 74 -12.95 -5.08 18.04
N LEU A 75 -12.31 -4.17 17.30
CA LEU A 75 -12.40 -2.73 17.52
C LEU A 75 -13.83 -2.21 17.36
N SER A 76 -14.61 -2.78 16.45
CA SER A 76 -16.02 -2.38 16.22
C SER A 76 -16.91 -2.54 17.45
N LEU A 77 -16.53 -3.37 18.43
CA LEU A 77 -17.24 -3.54 19.68
C LEU A 77 -17.06 -2.34 20.64
N PHE A 78 -16.08 -1.47 20.38
CA PHE A 78 -15.68 -0.37 21.26
C PHE A 78 -15.87 1.02 20.64
N ILE A 79 -16.30 1.11 19.39
CA ILE A 79 -16.46 2.38 18.65
C ILE A 79 -17.91 2.55 18.16
N PRO A 80 -18.38 3.79 17.96
CA PRO A 80 -19.77 4.06 17.59
C PRO A 80 -20.08 3.83 16.10
N LEU A 81 -19.27 3.04 15.39
CA LEU A 81 -19.48 2.66 13.99
C LEU A 81 -20.09 1.28 13.93
N ASN A 82 -20.90 1.02 12.91
CA ASN A 82 -21.37 -0.34 12.71
C ASN A 82 -20.18 -1.26 12.32
N THR A 83 -20.32 -2.55 12.58
CA THR A 83 -19.24 -3.52 12.33
C THR A 83 -18.80 -3.55 10.86
N LEU A 84 -19.74 -3.45 9.92
CA LEU A 84 -19.43 -3.47 8.49
C LEU A 84 -18.71 -2.19 8.02
N GLU A 85 -19.07 -1.02 8.53
CA GLU A 85 -18.40 0.26 8.31
C GLU A 85 -16.97 0.22 8.81
N THR A 86 -16.76 -0.37 10.00
CA THR A 86 -15.43 -0.54 10.60
C THR A 86 -14.55 -1.45 9.75
N LEU A 87 -15.09 -2.61 9.34
CA LEU A 87 -14.38 -3.56 8.47
C LEU A 87 -14.08 -2.97 7.10
N MET A 88 -15.05 -2.28 6.50
CA MET A 88 -14.90 -1.60 5.22
C MET A 88 -13.83 -0.51 5.28
N ALA A 89 -13.84 0.32 6.34
CA ALA A 89 -12.82 1.36 6.54
C ALA A 89 -11.40 0.76 6.72
N ALA A 90 -11.28 -0.39 7.38
CA ALA A 90 -10.01 -1.08 7.55
C ALA A 90 -9.51 -1.80 6.28
N SER A 91 -10.40 -2.08 5.32
CA SER A 91 -10.11 -2.85 4.10
C SER A 91 -9.31 -2.10 3.03
N GLY A 92 -8.83 -0.90 3.34
CA GLY A 92 -7.86 -0.20 2.50
C GLY A 92 -6.47 -0.84 2.50
N PHE A 93 -6.14 -1.63 3.53
CA PHE A 93 -4.85 -2.31 3.69
C PHE A 93 -3.61 -1.44 3.36
N GLY A 94 -3.67 -0.13 3.62
CA GLY A 94 -2.61 0.84 3.29
C GLY A 94 -2.87 1.68 2.04
N TRP A 95 -3.72 1.24 1.09
CA TRP A 95 -4.07 2.04 -0.09
C TRP A 95 -5.18 3.06 0.23
N TYR A 96 -4.81 4.08 0.99
CA TYR A 96 -5.73 5.10 1.49
C TYR A 96 -6.39 5.93 0.39
N SER A 97 -5.67 6.20 -0.72
CA SER A 97 -6.16 7.08 -1.80
C SER A 97 -7.27 6.43 -2.62
N LEU A 98 -7.23 5.11 -2.82
CA LEU A 98 -8.28 4.38 -3.55
C LEU A 98 -9.46 4.05 -2.63
N SER A 99 -9.18 3.44 -1.48
CA SER A 99 -10.24 2.97 -0.57
C SER A 99 -11.12 4.10 -0.06
N ALA A 100 -10.54 5.25 0.32
CA ALA A 100 -11.30 6.40 0.80
C ALA A 100 -12.22 6.98 -0.28
N VAL A 101 -11.76 7.04 -1.54
CA VAL A 101 -12.57 7.55 -2.66
C VAL A 101 -13.74 6.62 -2.94
N ILE A 102 -13.51 5.31 -3.02
CA ILE A 102 -14.56 4.31 -3.26
C ILE A 102 -15.66 4.41 -2.18
N ILE A 103 -15.27 4.48 -0.90
CA ILE A 103 -16.22 4.54 0.21
C ILE A 103 -16.96 5.88 0.24
N SER A 104 -16.24 6.99 0.03
CA SER A 104 -16.84 8.33 0.07
C SER A 104 -17.85 8.55 -1.05
N SER A 105 -17.56 8.05 -2.26
CA SER A 105 -18.44 8.21 -3.41
C SER A 105 -19.63 7.26 -3.40
N SER A 106 -19.51 6.11 -2.73
CA SER A 106 -20.49 5.02 -2.85
C SER A 106 -21.34 4.80 -1.60
N TYR A 107 -20.92 5.32 -0.44
CA TYR A 107 -21.58 5.10 0.84
C TYR A 107 -21.63 6.35 1.72
N SER A 108 -20.48 6.82 2.21
CA SER A 108 -20.44 7.95 3.16
C SER A 108 -19.07 8.61 3.19
N ALA A 109 -19.05 9.94 3.05
CA ALA A 109 -17.85 10.75 3.21
C ALA A 109 -17.25 10.65 4.63
N TYR A 110 -18.09 10.43 5.64
CA TYR A 110 -17.62 10.25 7.03
C TYR A 110 -16.80 8.96 7.18
N VAL A 111 -17.34 7.82 6.73
CA VAL A 111 -16.62 6.53 6.78
C VAL A 111 -15.42 6.50 5.84
N GLY A 112 -15.53 7.16 4.68
CA GLY A 112 -14.40 7.33 3.76
C GLY A 112 -13.25 8.14 4.36
N SER A 113 -13.55 9.18 5.15
CA SER A 113 -12.54 9.95 5.89
C SER A 113 -11.84 9.09 6.95
N ILE A 114 -12.60 8.26 7.69
CA ILE A 114 -12.02 7.32 8.65
C ILE A 114 -11.10 6.31 7.96
N SER A 115 -11.54 5.76 6.83
CA SER A 115 -10.71 4.88 5.99
C SER A 115 -9.42 5.56 5.56
N PHE A 116 -9.49 6.80 5.08
CA PHE A 116 -8.33 7.59 4.70
C PHE A 116 -7.33 7.70 5.85
N PHE A 117 -7.76 8.21 7.00
CA PHE A 117 -6.86 8.44 8.14
C PHE A 117 -6.32 7.13 8.72
N ALA A 118 -7.14 6.08 8.83
CA ALA A 118 -6.68 4.79 9.35
C ALA A 118 -5.58 4.19 8.47
N ASN A 119 -5.74 4.25 7.15
CA ASN A 119 -4.76 3.68 6.22
C ASN A 119 -3.51 4.57 6.04
N VAL A 120 -3.66 5.91 6.09
CA VAL A 120 -2.50 6.83 6.15
C VAL A 120 -1.70 6.60 7.42
N LEU A 121 -2.36 6.50 8.58
CA LEU A 121 -1.67 6.24 9.84
C LEU A 121 -0.97 4.89 9.83
N ARG A 122 -1.62 3.84 9.30
CA ARG A 122 -0.98 2.53 9.08
C ARG A 122 0.32 2.66 8.28
N GLU A 123 0.30 3.40 7.17
CA GLU A 123 1.51 3.60 6.36
C GLU A 123 2.60 4.35 7.13
N LEU A 124 2.25 5.45 7.80
CA LEU A 124 3.21 6.23 8.60
C LEU A 124 3.83 5.38 9.71
N PHE A 125 3.02 4.61 10.43
CA PHE A 125 3.51 3.68 11.45
C PHE A 125 4.42 2.63 10.81
N ALA A 126 4.02 2.05 9.68
CA ALA A 126 4.81 1.05 8.99
C ALA A 126 6.20 1.60 8.59
N ILE A 127 6.29 2.83 8.08
CA ILE A 127 7.57 3.49 7.76
C ILE A 127 8.44 3.63 9.01
N ILE A 128 7.88 4.13 10.11
CA ILE A 128 8.61 4.39 11.35
C ILE A 128 9.12 3.08 11.99
N ILE A 129 8.31 2.03 11.99
CA ILE A 129 8.66 0.78 12.69
C ILE A 129 9.54 -0.14 11.84
N THR A 130 9.49 -0.06 10.50
CA THR A 130 10.21 -0.98 9.59
C THR A 130 11.69 -1.19 9.94
N PRO A 131 12.50 -0.14 10.23
CA PRO A 131 13.92 -0.31 10.58
C PRO A 131 14.18 -1.22 11.80
N PHE A 132 13.19 -1.31 12.69
CA PHE A 132 13.26 -2.11 13.92
C PHE A 132 12.53 -3.45 13.77
N ALA A 133 11.36 -3.43 13.14
CA ALA A 133 10.48 -4.58 12.97
C ALA A 133 11.10 -5.65 12.07
N VAL A 134 11.81 -5.25 11.02
CA VAL A 134 12.40 -6.20 10.05
C VAL A 134 13.47 -7.09 10.68
N LYS A 135 14.13 -6.63 11.75
CA LYS A 135 15.11 -7.41 12.53
C LYS A 135 14.45 -8.51 13.36
N LYS A 136 13.17 -8.37 13.70
CA LYS A 136 12.40 -9.36 14.48
C LYS A 136 11.58 -10.27 13.57
N SER A 137 10.92 -9.70 12.56
CA SER A 137 10.10 -10.44 11.61
C SER A 137 10.01 -9.70 10.29
N LYS A 138 10.67 -10.25 9.27
CA LYS A 138 10.59 -9.76 7.88
C LYS A 138 9.15 -9.85 7.36
N TYR A 139 8.52 -11.00 7.53
CA TYR A 139 7.15 -11.26 7.07
C TYR A 139 6.10 -10.43 7.81
N GLY A 140 6.27 -10.22 9.11
CA GLY A 140 5.43 -9.31 9.89
C GLY A 140 5.56 -7.86 9.42
N THR A 141 6.77 -7.43 9.07
CA THR A 141 7.01 -6.08 8.54
C THR A 141 6.32 -5.86 7.19
N ILE A 142 6.42 -6.84 6.28
CA ILE A 142 5.69 -6.83 5.00
C ILE A 142 4.17 -6.80 5.24
N SER A 143 3.68 -7.58 6.20
CA SER A 143 2.26 -7.62 6.52
C SER A 143 1.72 -6.28 7.02
N VAL A 144 2.46 -5.60 7.91
CA VAL A 144 2.06 -4.28 8.41
C VAL A 144 2.05 -3.24 7.29
N ALA A 145 3.02 -3.29 6.37
CA ALA A 145 3.05 -2.41 5.21
C ALA A 145 1.77 -2.53 4.35
N GLY A 146 1.27 -3.75 4.10
CA GLY A 146 0.05 -3.92 3.32
C GLY A 146 0.28 -3.64 1.83
N ALA A 147 -0.63 -2.91 1.18
CA ALA A 147 -0.55 -2.56 -0.24
C ALA A 147 0.74 -1.80 -0.58
N THR A 148 1.19 -0.94 0.35
CA THR A 148 2.35 -0.05 0.18
C THR A 148 3.68 -0.80 0.20
N SER A 149 3.66 -2.11 0.49
CA SER A 149 4.86 -2.94 0.49
C SER A 149 5.48 -3.11 -0.91
N MET A 150 4.74 -2.79 -1.97
CA MET A 150 5.28 -2.80 -3.35
C MET A 150 5.91 -1.47 -3.80
N ASP A 151 5.60 -0.36 -3.15
CA ASP A 151 6.00 0.99 -3.60
C ASP A 151 6.60 1.83 -2.47
N THR A 152 5.79 2.56 -1.69
CA THR A 152 6.29 3.57 -0.73
C THR A 152 7.14 2.94 0.37
N LEU A 153 6.81 1.70 0.79
CA LEU A 153 7.60 0.95 1.75
C LEU A 153 8.61 -0.01 1.14
N LEU A 154 8.56 -0.29 -0.17
CA LEU A 154 9.53 -1.20 -0.80
C LEU A 154 10.96 -0.69 -0.62
N GLY A 155 11.17 0.62 -0.81
CA GLY A 155 12.48 1.26 -0.61
C GLY A 155 12.97 1.21 0.84
N VAL A 156 12.06 1.28 1.81
CA VAL A 156 12.41 1.22 3.23
C VAL A 156 12.72 -0.22 3.62
N ILE A 157 11.90 -1.18 3.21
CA ILE A 157 12.12 -2.62 3.47
C ILE A 157 13.46 -3.06 2.88
N THR A 158 13.71 -2.75 1.60
CA THR A 158 14.97 -3.09 0.91
C THR A 158 16.21 -2.49 1.57
N MET A 159 16.11 -1.30 2.18
CA MET A 159 17.24 -0.66 2.88
C MET A 159 17.66 -1.42 4.15
N TYR A 160 16.70 -2.08 4.81
CA TYR A 160 16.92 -2.78 6.08
C TYR A 160 16.78 -4.31 5.98
N SER A 161 16.58 -4.85 4.77
CA SER A 161 16.41 -6.29 4.50
C SER A 161 17.33 -6.78 3.37
N ASP A 162 17.11 -8.03 2.94
CA ASP A 162 17.72 -8.63 1.76
C ASP A 162 16.82 -8.53 0.51
N ARG A 163 17.38 -8.91 -0.65
CA ARG A 163 16.69 -8.90 -1.95
C ARG A 163 15.53 -9.90 -2.04
N GLU A 164 15.64 -11.07 -1.41
CA GLU A 164 14.56 -12.06 -1.38
C GLU A 164 13.32 -11.47 -0.68
N THR A 165 13.53 -10.80 0.45
CA THR A 165 12.49 -10.09 1.19
C THR A 165 11.83 -9.00 0.35
N ALA A 166 12.61 -8.28 -0.46
CA ALA A 166 12.11 -7.26 -1.37
C ALA A 166 11.19 -7.85 -2.45
N LEU A 167 11.57 -8.99 -3.04
CA LEU A 167 10.76 -9.69 -4.03
C LEU A 167 9.43 -10.18 -3.42
N ILE A 168 9.48 -10.76 -2.21
CA ILE A 168 8.28 -11.17 -1.47
C ILE A 168 7.40 -9.96 -1.13
N SER A 169 8.00 -8.84 -0.71
CA SER A 169 7.31 -7.59 -0.40
C SER A 169 6.58 -7.00 -1.60
N PHE A 170 7.23 -7.02 -2.77
CA PHE A 170 6.62 -6.59 -4.02
C PHE A 170 5.42 -7.46 -4.40
N GLY A 171 5.59 -8.80 -4.39
CA GLY A 171 4.51 -9.74 -4.71
C GLY A 171 3.33 -9.64 -3.74
N HIS A 172 3.59 -9.47 -2.44
CA HIS A 172 2.55 -9.21 -1.44
C HIS A 172 1.79 -7.92 -1.74
N GLY A 173 2.48 -6.79 -1.91
CA GLY A 173 1.84 -5.49 -2.09
C GLY A 173 1.02 -5.42 -3.38
N PHE A 174 1.50 -6.06 -4.45
CA PHE A 174 0.75 -6.21 -5.69
C PHE A 174 -0.59 -6.93 -5.49
N ILE A 175 -0.57 -8.09 -4.82
CA ILE A 175 -1.81 -8.87 -4.61
C ILE A 175 -2.74 -8.15 -3.64
N ILE A 176 -2.23 -7.57 -2.54
CA ILE A 176 -3.05 -6.78 -1.62
C ILE A 176 -3.70 -5.60 -2.36
N SER A 177 -2.98 -4.92 -3.24
CA SER A 177 -3.51 -3.81 -4.04
C SER A 177 -4.69 -4.24 -4.92
N ILE A 178 -4.65 -5.44 -5.50
CA ILE A 178 -5.79 -6.02 -6.23
C ILE A 178 -6.96 -6.34 -5.29
N LEU A 179 -6.66 -6.83 -4.08
CA LEU A 179 -7.68 -7.20 -3.10
C LEU A 179 -8.40 -5.99 -2.50
N VAL A 180 -7.77 -4.81 -2.39
CA VAL A 180 -8.38 -3.59 -1.82
C VAL A 180 -9.74 -3.28 -2.46
N PRO A 181 -9.86 -3.02 -3.78
CA PRO A 181 -11.14 -2.71 -4.38
C PRO A 181 -12.12 -3.88 -4.28
N ILE A 182 -11.66 -5.14 -4.32
CA ILE A 182 -12.53 -6.32 -4.23
C ILE A 182 -13.19 -6.40 -2.85
N ILE A 183 -12.40 -6.30 -1.78
CA ILE A 183 -12.88 -6.44 -0.40
C ILE A 183 -13.71 -5.22 0.01
N VAL A 184 -13.29 -4.00 -0.34
CA VAL A 184 -14.08 -2.79 -0.07
C VAL A 184 -15.44 -2.87 -0.75
N ASN A 185 -15.51 -3.26 -2.03
CA ASN A 185 -16.78 -3.42 -2.74
C ASN A 185 -17.62 -4.59 -2.20
N ALA A 186 -16.99 -5.66 -1.71
CA ALA A 186 -17.72 -6.75 -1.06
C ALA A 186 -18.46 -6.27 0.19
N PHE A 187 -17.82 -5.49 1.06
CA PHE A 187 -18.49 -4.91 2.22
C PHE A 187 -19.57 -3.88 1.83
N LEU A 188 -19.31 -3.05 0.81
CA LEU A 188 -20.33 -2.14 0.26
C LEU A 188 -21.56 -2.89 -0.25
N GLY A 189 -21.37 -4.05 -0.89
CA GLY A 189 -22.45 -4.89 -1.38
C GLY A 189 -23.31 -5.49 -0.26
N ILE A 190 -22.75 -5.71 0.93
CA ILE A 190 -23.48 -6.23 2.11
C ILE A 190 -24.23 -5.10 2.85
N LEU A 191 -23.71 -3.87 2.79
CA LEU A 191 -24.29 -2.69 3.43
C LEU A 191 -25.50 -2.09 2.67
N LYS A 192 -25.66 -2.44 1.40
CA LYS A 192 -26.80 -2.02 0.55
C LYS A 192 -27.97 -2.98 0.70
#